data_AF-U1RJP3-F1
#
_entry.id   AF-U1RJP3-F1
#
_cell.length_a   1.000
_cell.length_b   1.000
_cell.length_c   1.000
_cell.angle_alpha   90.00
_cell.angle_beta   90.00
_cell.angle_gamma   90.00
#
_symmetry.space_group_name_H-M   'P 1'
#
loop_
_entity.id
_entity.type
_entity.pdbx_description
1 polymer ?
#
loop_
_entity_poly.entity_id
_entity_poly.type
_entity_poly.pdbx_seq_one_letter_code
_entity_poly.pdbx_strand_id
1 'polypeptide(L)'
;MDGTFTVNTDSLRTAKTHYDSASSGMYNQESLTASGFGDSQSWAEELCGTLGTSLSDLASDTSELGSTLSTDAECFDSTDQDVQSDIQCATS
;
A
#
# COMPACT_ATOMS: atom_id res chain seq x y z
N MET A 1 12.81 -6.57 4.67
CA MET A 1 12.35 -5.90 3.44
C MET A 1 11.87 -4.53 3.89
N ASP A 2 12.43 -3.43 3.38
CA ASP A 2 11.98 -2.10 3.79
C ASP A 2 10.64 -1.79 3.12
N GLY A 3 9.66 -1.38 3.92
CA GLY A 3 8.29 -1.11 3.50
C GLY A 3 8.13 0.24 2.80
N THR A 4 9.09 0.66 1.99
CA THR A 4 8.98 1.93 1.26
C THR A 4 7.98 1.77 0.12
N PHE A 5 6.73 2.23 0.34
CA PHE A 5 5.76 2.48 -0.73
C PHE A 5 6.29 3.60 -1.63
N THR A 6 7.18 3.22 -2.53
CA THR A 6 7.76 4.15 -3.51
C THR A 6 6.70 4.33 -4.59
N VAL A 7 5.86 5.34 -4.44
CA VAL A 7 5.05 5.80 -5.57
C VAL A 7 6.03 6.23 -6.65
N ASN A 8 6.12 5.45 -7.73
CA ASN A 8 7.02 5.77 -8.83
C ASN A 8 6.61 7.14 -9.40
N THR A 9 7.38 8.17 -9.05
CA THR A 9 7.10 9.55 -9.41
C THR A 9 7.11 9.74 -10.93
N ASP A 10 7.80 8.85 -11.67
CA ASP A 10 7.78 8.83 -13.13
C ASP A 10 6.46 8.27 -13.67
N SER A 11 5.87 7.28 -12.99
CA SER A 11 4.53 6.78 -13.31
C SER A 11 3.46 7.86 -13.09
N LEU A 12 3.54 8.63 -11.99
CA LEU A 12 2.64 9.76 -11.76
C LEU A 12 2.80 10.88 -12.78
N ARG A 13 4.04 11.15 -13.23
CA ARG A 13 4.30 12.19 -14.23
C ARG A 13 3.80 11.79 -15.61
N THR A 14 3.95 10.51 -15.95
CA THR A 14 3.38 9.90 -17.15
C THR A 14 1.85 9.99 -17.11
N ALA A 15 1.22 9.63 -15.98
CA ALA A 15 -0.21 9.77 -15.75
C ALA A 15 -0.72 11.18 -16.06
N LYS A 16 -0.06 12.18 -15.47
CA LYS A 16 -0.42 13.58 -15.65
C LYS A 16 -0.33 14.00 -17.12
N THR A 17 0.73 13.58 -17.82
CA THR A 17 0.93 13.93 -19.23
C THR A 17 -0.17 13.37 -20.13
N HIS A 18 -0.65 12.15 -19.87
CA HIS A 18 -1.78 11.57 -20.60
C HIS A 18 -3.09 12.29 -20.31
N TYR A 19 -3.37 12.61 -19.04
CA TYR A 19 -4.55 13.40 -18.68
C TYR A 19 -4.53 14.82 -19.27
N ASP A 20 -3.37 15.49 -19.25
CA ASP A 20 -3.20 16.82 -19.86
C ASP A 20 -3.42 16.77 -21.38
N SER A 21 -2.96 15.69 -22.05
CA SER A 21 -3.13 15.47 -23.49
C SER A 21 -4.58 15.18 -23.85
N ALA A 22 -5.25 14.32 -23.08
CA ALA A 22 -6.67 14.03 -23.21
C ALA A 22 -7.51 15.30 -23.01
N SER A 23 -7.24 16.06 -21.94
CA SER A 23 -7.87 17.36 -21.66
C SER A 23 -7.68 18.35 -22.81
N SER A 24 -6.45 18.51 -23.31
CA SER A 24 -6.14 19.49 -24.35
C SER A 24 -6.77 19.14 -25.70
N GLY A 25 -6.86 17.86 -26.04
CA GLY A 25 -7.52 17.43 -27.28
C GLY A 25 -9.05 17.39 -27.21
N MET A 26 -9.67 17.38 -26.03
CA MET A 26 -11.11 17.66 -25.89
C MET A 26 -11.49 19.07 -26.37
N TYR A 27 -10.54 20.02 -26.34
CA TYR A 27 -10.75 21.40 -26.80
C TYR A 27 -10.44 21.63 -28.29
N ASN A 28 -9.75 20.70 -28.97
CA ASN A 28 -9.43 20.78 -30.39
C ASN A 28 -9.96 19.53 -31.10
N GLN A 29 -11.21 19.61 -31.59
CA GLN A 29 -12.01 18.52 -32.15
C GLN A 29 -11.45 17.78 -33.38
N GLU A 30 -10.27 18.11 -33.91
CA GLU A 30 -9.86 17.62 -35.23
C GLU A 30 -8.84 16.46 -35.25
N SER A 31 -8.27 16.04 -34.12
CA SER A 31 -7.24 14.98 -34.19
C SER A 31 -7.05 14.17 -32.91
N LEU A 32 -8.12 13.61 -32.37
CA LEU A 32 -8.01 12.48 -31.45
C LEU A 32 -8.83 11.33 -32.02
N THR A 33 -8.16 10.42 -32.74
CA THR A 33 -8.74 9.12 -33.01
C THR A 33 -9.10 8.47 -31.67
N ALA A 34 -10.28 7.89 -31.59
CA ALA A 34 -10.81 7.23 -30.38
C ALA A 34 -9.82 6.24 -29.71
N SER A 35 -8.80 5.78 -30.44
CA SER A 35 -7.68 4.98 -29.92
C SER A 35 -6.92 5.66 -28.78
N GLY A 36 -6.62 6.96 -28.87
CA GLY A 36 -5.81 7.64 -27.84
C GLY A 36 -6.52 7.79 -26.48
N PHE A 37 -7.85 7.88 -26.50
CA PHE A 37 -8.67 7.87 -25.27
C PHE A 37 -8.85 6.45 -24.73
N GLY A 38 -9.08 5.46 -25.59
CA GLY A 38 -9.21 4.06 -25.18
C GLY A 38 -7.93 3.53 -24.53
N ASP A 39 -6.77 3.84 -25.11
CA ASP A 39 -5.47 3.44 -24.58
C ASP A 39 -5.17 4.12 -23.22
N SER A 40 -5.52 5.41 -23.09
CA SER A 40 -5.34 6.16 -21.83
C SER A 40 -6.28 5.68 -20.73
N GLN A 41 -7.53 5.32 -21.06
CA GLN A 41 -8.50 4.78 -20.11
C GLN A 41 -8.09 3.37 -19.66
N SER A 42 -7.73 2.48 -20.59
CA SER A 42 -7.30 1.12 -20.26
C SER A 42 -6.05 1.12 -19.37
N TRP A 43 -5.09 2.00 -19.64
CA TRP A 43 -3.90 2.16 -18.81
C TRP A 43 -4.25 2.68 -17.40
N ALA A 44 -5.18 3.64 -17.29
CA ALA A 44 -5.61 4.15 -15.99
C ALA A 44 -6.36 3.08 -15.17
N GLU A 45 -7.20 2.27 -15.81
CA GLU A 45 -7.91 1.15 -15.19
C GLU A 45 -6.93 0.07 -14.69
N GLU A 46 -5.92 -0.28 -15.50
CA GLU A 46 -4.88 -1.25 -15.13
C GLU A 46 -4.02 -0.74 -13.95
N LEU A 47 -3.65 0.54 -13.96
CA LEU A 47 -2.90 1.16 -12.86
C LEU A 47 -3.73 1.19 -11.58
N CYS A 48 -5.01 1.57 -11.65
CA CYS A 48 -5.91 1.54 -10.51
C CYS A 48 -6.13 0.13 -9.97
N GLY A 49 -6.23 -0.87 -10.85
CA GLY A 49 -6.31 -2.29 -10.46
C GLY A 49 -5.06 -2.74 -9.72
N THR A 50 -3.88 -2.42 -10.27
CA THR A 50 -2.59 -2.74 -9.64
C THR A 50 -2.45 -2.08 -8.27
N LEU A 51 -2.77 -0.78 -8.17
CA LEU A 51 -2.74 -0.05 -6.89
C LEU A 51 -3.75 -0.62 -5.89
N GLY A 52 -4.93 -1.04 -6.35
CA GLY A 52 -5.93 -1.69 -5.51
C GLY A 52 -5.41 -3.00 -4.91
N THR A 53 -4.79 -3.86 -5.73
CA THR A 53 -4.17 -5.10 -5.26
C THR A 53 -3.04 -4.81 -4.28
N SER A 54 -2.10 -3.92 -4.62
CA SER A 54 -0.99 -3.57 -3.72
C SER A 54 -1.46 -2.98 -2.38
N LEU A 55 -2.55 -2.21 -2.37
CA LEU A 55 -3.15 -1.69 -1.15
C LEU A 55 -3.80 -2.79 -0.31
N SER A 56 -4.46 -3.76 -0.96
CA SER A 56 -5.05 -4.92 -0.28
C SER A 56 -3.98 -5.83 0.34
N ASP A 57 -2.88 -6.07 -0.37
CA ASP A 57 -1.75 -6.86 0.13
C ASP A 57 -1.11 -6.17 1.35
N LEU A 58 -0.84 -4.87 1.24
CA LEU A 58 -0.29 -4.08 2.35
C LEU A 58 -1.20 -4.08 3.59
N ALA A 59 -2.52 -4.03 3.40
CA ALA A 59 -3.48 -4.09 4.50
C ALA A 59 -3.45 -5.47 5.19
N SER A 60 -3.28 -6.55 4.41
CA SER A 60 -3.16 -7.91 4.92
C SER A 60 -1.87 -8.08 5.74
N ASP A 61 -0.72 -7.66 5.18
CA ASP A 61 0.59 -7.69 5.86
C ASP A 61 0.57 -6.89 7.17
N THR A 62 -0.09 -5.73 7.17
CA THR A 62 -0.21 -4.89 8.37
C THR A 62 -1.06 -5.58 9.45
N SER A 63 -2.13 -6.27 9.05
CA SER A 63 -2.96 -7.04 9.97
C SER A 63 -2.20 -8.22 10.58
N GLU A 64 -1.38 -8.93 9.78
CA GLU A 64 -0.55 -10.04 10.25
C GLU A 64 0.53 -9.56 11.22
N LEU A 65 1.19 -8.44 10.92
CA LEU A 65 2.15 -7.81 11.82
C LEU A 65 1.48 -7.41 13.15
N GLY A 66 0.29 -6.83 13.09
CA GLY A 66 -0.49 -6.47 14.28
C GLY A 66 -0.81 -7.70 15.16
N SER A 67 -1.22 -8.81 14.54
CA SER A 67 -1.45 -10.07 15.26
C SER A 67 -0.18 -10.62 15.90
N THR A 68 0.95 -10.56 15.20
CA THR A 68 2.23 -11.04 15.70
C THR A 68 2.69 -10.24 16.91
N LEU A 69 2.63 -8.90 16.82
CA LEU A 69 2.99 -8.02 17.93
C LEU A 69 2.09 -8.22 19.16
N SER A 70 0.81 -8.53 18.95
CA SER A 70 -0.10 -8.86 20.06
C SER A 70 0.34 -10.14 20.78
N THR A 71 0.65 -11.20 20.03
CA THR A 71 1.17 -12.45 20.59
C THR A 71 2.49 -12.23 21.33
N ASP A 72 3.40 -11.45 20.75
CA ASP A 72 4.69 -11.14 21.39
C ASP A 72 4.48 -10.40 22.72
N ALA A 73 3.54 -9.45 22.77
CA ALA A 73 3.21 -8.72 23.98
C ALA A 73 2.66 -9.65 25.08
N GLU A 74 1.77 -10.58 24.73
CA GLU A 74 1.26 -11.59 25.66
C GLU A 74 2.38 -12.47 26.23
N CYS A 75 3.35 -12.88 25.40
CA CYS A 75 4.52 -13.63 25.83
C CYS A 75 5.46 -12.83 26.74
N PHE A 76 5.65 -11.53 26.48
CA PHE A 76 6.42 -10.66 27.36
C PHE A 76 5.75 -10.53 28.73
N ASP A 77 4.44 -10.28 28.75
CA ASP A 77 3.67 -10.14 30.00
C ASP A 77 3.70 -11.44 30.82
N SER A 78 3.57 -12.61 30.17
CA SER A 78 3.67 -13.88 30.87
C SER A 78 5.07 -14.11 31.45
N THR A 79 6.11 -13.78 30.68
CA THR A 79 7.51 -13.91 31.13
C THR A 79 7.80 -12.98 32.30
N ASP A 80 7.31 -11.74 32.28
CA ASP A 80 7.47 -10.80 33.40
C ASP A 80 6.78 -11.35 34.66
N GLN A 81 5.56 -11.87 34.55
CA GLN A 81 4.85 -12.50 35.66
C GLN A 81 5.60 -13.69 36.25
N ASP A 82 6.14 -14.58 35.40
CA ASP A 82 6.95 -15.72 35.83
C ASP A 82 8.20 -15.25 36.60
N VAL A 83 8.92 -14.26 36.08
CA VAL A 83 10.10 -13.69 36.74
C VAL A 83 9.74 -13.06 38.09
N GLN A 84 8.65 -12.31 38.18
CA GLN A 84 8.18 -11.73 39.45
C GLN A 84 7.84 -12.82 40.47
N SER A 85 7.18 -13.89 40.04
CA SER A 85 6.83 -15.04 40.87
C SER A 85 8.08 -15.75 41.41
N ASP A 86 9.07 -16.00 40.57
CA ASP A 86 10.34 -16.62 40.96
C ASP A 86 11.11 -15.78 41.97
N ILE A 87 11.18 -14.46 41.77
CA ILE A 87 11.81 -13.53 42.72
C ILE A 87 11.12 -13.57 44.08
N GLN A 88 9.78 -13.56 44.11
CA GLN A 88 9.01 -13.66 45.36
C GLN A 88 9.33 -14.96 46.09
N CYS A 89 9.35 -16.10 45.40
CA CYS A 89 9.68 -17.40 45.98
C CYS A 89 11.12 -17.47 46.52
N ALA A 90 12.06 -16.78 45.87
CA ALA A 90 13.47 -16.75 46.30
C ALA A 90 13.73 -15.77 47.47
N THR A 91 12.83 -14.83 47.72
CA THR A 91 12.98 -13.77 48.74
C THR A 91 12.09 -13.95 49.97
N SER A 92 11.14 -14.89 49.93
CA SER A 92 10.31 -15.36 51.06
C SER A 92 10.99 -16.45 51.88
#